data_AF-A0A1G7UGQ0-F1
#
_entry.id   AF-A0A1G7UGQ0-F1
#
_cell.length_a   1.000
_cell.length_b   1.000
_cell.length_c   1.000
_cell.angle_alpha   90.00
_cell.angle_beta   90.00
_cell.angle_gamma   90.00
#
_symmetry.space_group_name_H-M   'P 1'
#
loop_
_entity.id
_entity.type
_entity.pdbx_description
1 polymer ?
#
loop_
_entity_poly.entity_id
_entity_poly.type
_entity_poly.pdbx_seq_one_letter_code
_entity_poly.pdbx_strand_id
1 'polypeptide(L)'
;MDVFINILIFLHIFGLVLGMGSGMAMSGVRRAMAGSADATAFDGLISILGRNGHVGLAVLWITGPLVVWLKYGGVSGLDFWFWIKIVFVVILSAALGIGAVNFRKGRAGDVRAAAIAKRASAVTGISGLIVIFAAVFAFN
;
A
#
# COMPACT_ATOMS: atom_id res chain seq x y z
N MET A 1 -13.84 13.12 22.38
CA MET A 1 -13.13 11.91 21.88
C MET A 1 -13.32 11.72 20.38
N ASP A 2 -14.43 12.20 19.82
CA ASP A 2 -14.78 12.00 18.41
C ASP A 2 -13.81 12.67 17.43
N VAL A 3 -13.31 13.87 17.74
CA VAL A 3 -12.30 14.56 16.91
C VAL A 3 -11.04 13.71 16.76
N PHE A 4 -10.56 13.09 17.85
CA PHE A 4 -9.37 12.25 17.82
C PHE A 4 -9.59 10.98 16.98
N ILE A 5 -10.74 10.31 17.14
CA ILE A 5 -11.11 9.15 16.33
C ILE A 5 -11.20 9.53 14.84
N ASN A 6 -11.80 10.68 14.53
CA ASN A 6 -11.90 11.16 13.15
C ASN A 6 -10.52 11.45 12.54
N ILE A 7 -9.59 12.01 13.32
CA ILE A 7 -8.19 12.20 12.89
C ILE A 7 -7.54 10.83 12.62
N LEU A 8 -7.74 9.82 13.48
CA LEU A 8 -7.20 8.48 13.25
C LEU A 8 -7.77 7.83 11.99
N ILE A 9 -9.07 7.97 11.74
CA ILE A 9 -9.73 7.47 10.52
C ILE A 9 -9.18 8.20 9.29
N PHE A 10 -9.03 9.52 9.36
CA PHE A 10 -8.40 10.30 8.28
C PHE A 10 -6.98 9.79 7.99
N LEU A 11 -6.15 9.64 9.02
CA LEU A 11 -4.78 9.12 8.88
C LEU A 11 -4.78 7.69 8.32
N HIS A 12 -5.73 6.84 8.72
CA HIS A 12 -5.86 5.48 8.20
C HIS A 12 -6.14 5.45 6.70
N ILE A 13 -7.14 6.23 6.25
CA ILE A 13 -7.49 6.36 4.83
C ILE A 13 -6.33 6.99 4.05
N PHE A 14 -5.71 8.03 4.60
CA PHE A 14 -4.55 8.67 4.00
C PHE A 14 -3.37 7.70 3.86
N GLY A 15 -3.10 6.89 4.89
CA GLY A 15 -2.08 5.84 4.84
C GLY A 15 -2.36 4.81 3.75
N LEU A 16 -3.62 4.39 3.59
CA LEU A 16 -4.04 3.50 2.51
C LEU A 16 -3.77 4.13 1.14
N VAL A 17 -4.20 5.37 0.94
CA VAL A 17 -4.01 6.10 -0.33
C VAL A 17 -2.53 6.31 -0.63
N LEU A 18 -1.71 6.65 0.37
CA LEU A 18 -0.26 6.75 0.19
C LEU A 18 0.37 5.41 -0.19
N GLY A 19 0.02 4.33 0.50
CA GLY A 19 0.54 2.98 0.24
C GLY A 19 0.16 2.48 -1.15
N MET A 20 -1.14 2.47 -1.44
CA MET A 20 -1.73 2.05 -2.71
C MET A 20 -1.26 2.95 -3.87
N GLY A 21 -1.40 4.26 -3.72
CA GLY A 21 -1.06 5.25 -4.73
C GLY A 21 0.42 5.21 -5.10
N SER A 22 1.31 5.05 -4.12
CA SER A 22 2.75 4.92 -4.39
C SER A 22 3.08 3.64 -5.16
N GLY A 23 2.44 2.51 -4.81
CA GLY A 23 2.59 1.26 -5.55
C GLY A 23 2.14 1.37 -7.01
N MET A 24 0.98 1.99 -7.25
CA MET A 24 0.44 2.24 -8.59
C MET A 24 1.33 3.20 -9.40
N ALA A 25 1.72 4.32 -8.81
CA ALA A 25 2.60 5.31 -9.44
C ALA A 25 3.96 4.69 -9.81
N MET A 26 4.52 3.84 -8.94
CA MET A 26 5.79 3.15 -9.22
C MET A 26 5.73 2.26 -10.46
N SER A 27 4.57 1.65 -10.76
CA SER A 27 4.37 0.92 -12.03
C SER A 27 4.41 1.84 -13.25
N GLY A 28 3.84 3.05 -13.15
CA GLY A 28 3.94 4.08 -14.18
C GLY A 28 5.38 4.56 -14.39
N VAL A 29 6.07 4.90 -13.30
CA VAL A 29 7.47 5.36 -13.33
C VAL A 29 8.39 4.32 -13.97
N ARG A 30 8.24 3.04 -13.61
CA ARG A 30 9.06 1.97 -14.20
C ARG A 30 8.83 1.78 -15.70
N ARG A 31 7.59 1.98 -16.18
CA ARG A 31 7.29 1.95 -17.62
C ARG A 31 7.96 3.12 -18.34
N ALA A 32 7.90 4.32 -17.78
CA ALA A 32 8.56 5.49 -18.35
C ALA A 32 10.09 5.33 -18.39
N MET A 33 10.67 4.83 -17.30
CA MET A 33 12.11 4.55 -17.18
C MET A 33 12.61 3.51 -18.20
N ALA A 34 11.81 2.49 -18.52
CA ALA A 34 12.21 1.47 -19.50
C ALA A 34 12.33 2.01 -20.93
N GLY A 35 11.71 3.16 -21.23
CA GLY A 35 11.78 3.84 -22.52
C GLY A 35 12.69 5.07 -22.53
N SER A 36 13.36 5.39 -21.43
CA SER A 36 14.22 6.58 -21.33
C SER A 36 15.68 6.28 -21.68
N ALA A 37 16.35 7.26 -22.30
CA ALA A 37 17.80 7.18 -22.56
C ALA A 37 18.63 7.28 -21.26
N ASP A 38 18.10 7.98 -20.26
CA ASP A 38 18.66 8.08 -18.92
C ASP A 38 17.67 7.52 -17.90
N ALA A 39 17.99 6.33 -17.35
CA ALA A 39 17.20 5.70 -16.31
C ALA A 39 17.45 6.31 -14.92
N THR A 40 18.60 6.96 -14.71
CA THR A 40 19.01 7.50 -13.40
C THR A 40 18.23 8.75 -13.02
N ALA A 41 17.69 9.48 -14.01
CA ALA A 41 16.79 10.61 -13.81
C ALA A 41 15.54 10.27 -12.94
N PHE A 42 15.16 8.99 -12.85
CA PHE A 42 13.99 8.54 -12.07
C PHE A 42 14.32 8.17 -10.62
N ASP A 43 15.59 8.16 -10.22
CA ASP A 43 16.02 7.60 -8.92
C ASP A 43 15.42 8.33 -7.73
N GLY A 44 15.36 9.67 -7.79
CA GLY A 44 14.71 10.47 -6.75
C GLY A 44 13.23 10.13 -6.61
N LEU A 45 12.51 10.02 -7.73
CA LEU A 45 11.08 9.70 -7.74
C LEU A 45 10.82 8.28 -7.22
N ILE A 46 11.63 7.31 -7.62
CA ILE A 46 11.55 5.93 -7.15
C ILE A 46 11.78 5.86 -5.64
N SER A 47 12.76 6.60 -5.12
CA SER A 47 13.06 6.66 -3.69
C SER A 47 11.89 7.24 -2.89
N ILE A 48 11.32 8.36 -3.37
CA ILE A 48 10.17 9.03 -2.73
C ILE A 48 8.96 8.10 -2.72
N LEU A 49 8.62 7.48 -3.86
CA LEU A 49 7.48 6.57 -3.95
C LEU A 49 7.68 5.33 -3.07
N GLY A 50 8.88 4.77 -3.03
CA GLY A 50 9.20 3.65 -2.15
C GLY A 50 8.99 4.01 -0.68
N ARG A 51 9.51 5.16 -0.25
CA ARG A 51 9.35 5.67 1.11
C ARG A 51 7.90 5.95 1.46
N ASN A 52 7.16 6.64 0.58
CA ASN A 52 5.75 6.93 0.78
C ASN A 52 4.92 5.65 0.91
N GLY A 53 5.24 4.63 0.13
CA GLY A 53 4.61 3.31 0.23
C GLY A 53 4.77 2.68 1.62
N HIS A 54 6.00 2.67 2.15
CA HIS A 54 6.29 2.14 3.49
C HIS A 54 5.70 2.99 4.62
N VAL A 55 5.78 4.32 4.52
CA VAL A 55 5.18 5.24 5.50
C VAL A 55 3.66 5.08 5.54
N GLY A 56 3.02 5.02 4.38
CA GLY A 56 1.57 4.81 4.28
C GLY A 56 1.14 3.48 4.93
N LEU A 57 1.89 2.41 4.68
CA LEU A 57 1.69 1.11 5.35
C LEU A 57 1.83 1.19 6.87
N ALA A 58 2.88 1.86 7.36
CA ALA A 58 3.10 2.01 8.81
C ALA A 58 1.93 2.78 9.45
N VAL A 59 1.52 3.89 8.84
CA VAL A 59 0.35 4.67 9.31
C VAL A 59 -0.90 3.80 9.31
N LEU A 60 -1.15 3.04 8.24
CA LEU A 60 -2.32 2.17 8.12
C LEU A 60 -2.37 1.09 9.20
N TRP A 61 -1.26 0.41 9.45
CA TRP A 61 -1.15 -0.66 10.45
C TRP A 61 -1.20 -0.15 11.89
N ILE A 62 -0.80 1.09 12.15
CA ILE A 62 -0.93 1.71 13.48
C ILE A 62 -2.36 2.19 13.71
N THR A 63 -2.90 2.95 12.76
CA THR A 63 -4.21 3.59 12.91
C THR A 63 -5.38 2.60 12.85
N GLY A 64 -5.28 1.53 12.05
CA GLY A 64 -6.35 0.54 11.90
C GLY A 64 -6.76 -0.13 13.22
N PRO A 65 -5.83 -0.81 13.92
CA PRO A 65 -6.09 -1.39 15.23
C PRO A 65 -6.52 -0.37 16.28
N LEU A 66 -5.96 0.84 16.26
CA LEU A 66 -6.37 1.91 17.17
C LEU A 66 -7.83 2.31 16.96
N VAL A 67 -8.27 2.49 15.71
CA VAL A 67 -9.68 2.78 15.41
C VAL A 67 -10.58 1.62 15.84
N VAL A 68 -10.19 0.38 15.57
CA VAL A 68 -10.95 -0.81 16.01
C VAL A 68 -11.13 -0.82 17.53
N TRP A 69 -10.06 -0.57 18.28
CA TRP A 69 -10.11 -0.57 19.74
C TRP A 69 -10.93 0.60 20.29
N LEU A 70 -10.67 1.82 19.81
CA LEU A 70 -11.24 3.04 20.38
C LEU A 70 -12.68 3.32 19.93
N LYS A 71 -13.06 2.93 18.71
CA LYS A 71 -14.40 3.17 18.16
C LYS A 71 -15.32 1.96 18.29
N TYR A 72 -14.80 0.75 18.09
CA TYR A 72 -15.61 -0.48 18.05
C TYR A 72 -15.45 -1.35 19.31
N GLY A 73 -14.57 -0.97 20.24
CA GLY A 73 -14.36 -1.73 21.49
C GLY A 73 -13.64 -3.06 21.30
N GLY A 74 -13.08 -3.32 20.11
CA GLY A 74 -12.43 -4.58 19.75
C GLY A 74 -12.91 -5.14 18.43
N VAL A 75 -12.58 -6.42 18.16
CA VAL A 75 -12.93 -7.12 16.91
C VAL A 75 -14.21 -7.94 17.00
N SER A 76 -14.77 -8.10 18.21
CA SER A 76 -16.01 -8.84 18.43
C SER A 76 -17.18 -8.08 17.82
N GLY A 77 -17.85 -8.69 16.84
CA GLY A 77 -19.00 -8.10 16.14
C GLY A 77 -18.63 -7.31 14.88
N LEU A 78 -17.37 -7.32 14.45
CA LEU A 78 -17.00 -6.79 13.14
C LEU A 78 -17.49 -7.71 12.02
N ASP A 79 -18.03 -7.09 10.98
CA ASP A 79 -18.62 -7.78 9.83
C ASP A 79 -17.60 -8.63 9.05
N PHE A 80 -18.07 -9.62 8.29
CA PHE A 80 -17.23 -10.48 7.45
C PHE A 80 -16.36 -9.68 6.46
N TRP A 81 -16.87 -8.58 5.90
CA TRP A 81 -16.14 -7.69 5.00
C TRP A 81 -14.91 -7.05 5.66
N PHE A 82 -14.91 -6.86 6.98
CA PHE A 82 -13.72 -6.41 7.70
C PHE A 82 -12.57 -7.41 7.57
N TRP A 83 -12.85 -8.71 7.65
CA TRP A 83 -11.82 -9.74 7.53
C TRP A 83 -11.29 -9.84 6.11
N ILE A 84 -12.14 -9.71 5.09
CA ILE A 84 -11.70 -9.58 3.69
C ILE A 84 -10.73 -8.40 3.56
N LYS A 85 -11.10 -7.23 4.09
CA LYS A 85 -10.25 -6.04 4.10
C LYS A 85 -8.88 -6.36 4.71
N ILE A 86 -8.83 -7.01 5.88
CA ILE A 86 -7.57 -7.34 6.56
C ILE A 86 -6.70 -8.29 5.72
N VAL A 87 -7.27 -9.33 5.12
CA VAL A 87 -6.53 -10.25 4.24
C VAL A 87 -5.86 -9.49 3.09
N PHE A 88 -6.58 -8.60 2.43
CA PHE A 88 -6.02 -7.80 1.34
C PHE A 88 -5.01 -6.74 1.82
N VAL A 89 -5.15 -6.20 3.03
CA VAL A 89 -4.11 -5.35 3.64
C VAL A 89 -2.81 -6.14 3.85
N VAL A 90 -2.89 -7.40 4.28
CA VAL A 90 -1.71 -8.27 4.43
C VAL A 90 -1.07 -8.57 3.07
N ILE A 91 -1.87 -8.91 2.05
CA ILE A 91 -1.39 -9.14 0.68
C ILE A 91 -0.71 -7.88 0.12
N LEU A 92 -1.34 -6.71 0.29
CA LEU A 92 -0.78 -5.43 -0.11
C LEU A 92 0.58 -5.19 0.54
N SER A 93 0.68 -5.44 1.85
CA SER A 93 1.90 -5.25 2.64
C SER A 93 3.04 -6.15 2.15
N ALA A 94 2.72 -7.44 1.93
CA ALA A 94 3.67 -8.41 1.41
C ALA A 94 4.13 -8.03 -0.02
N ALA A 95 3.19 -7.67 -0.90
CA ALA A 95 3.51 -7.24 -2.26
C ALA A 95 4.44 -6.02 -2.27
N LEU A 96 4.19 -5.02 -1.41
CA LEU A 96 5.04 -3.83 -1.34
C LEU A 96 6.47 -4.19 -0.88
N GLY A 97 6.61 -5.03 0.15
CA GLY A 97 7.92 -5.51 0.61
C GLY A 97 8.68 -6.33 -0.44
N ILE A 98 8.00 -7.30 -1.07
CA ILE A 98 8.56 -8.12 -2.16
C ILE A 98 8.98 -7.23 -3.33
N GLY A 99 8.13 -6.26 -3.69
CA GLY A 99 8.39 -5.30 -4.76
C GLY A 99 9.62 -4.45 -4.50
N ALA A 100 9.82 -3.97 -3.27
CA ALA A 100 10.98 -3.18 -2.88
C ALA A 100 12.29 -3.99 -2.98
N VAL A 101 12.31 -5.23 -2.49
CA VAL A 101 13.51 -6.09 -2.54
C VAL A 101 13.86 -6.47 -3.98
N ASN A 102 12.87 -6.92 -4.75
CA ASN A 102 13.09 -7.35 -6.14
C ASN A 102 13.42 -6.18 -7.06
N PHE A 103 12.98 -4.96 -6.74
CA PHE A 103 13.37 -3.77 -7.49
C PHE A 103 14.87 -3.50 -7.39
N ARG A 104 15.45 -3.61 -6.19
CA ARG A 104 16.91 -3.45 -5.99
C ARG A 104 17.70 -4.49 -6.79
N LYS A 105 17.24 -5.74 -6.78
CA LYS A 105 17.83 -6.83 -7.59
C LYS A 105 17.69 -6.57 -9.09
N GLY A 106 16.53 -6.08 -9.53
CA GLY A 106 16.29 -5.72 -10.93
C GLY A 106 17.22 -4.61 -11.42
N ARG A 107 17.52 -3.61 -10.59
CA ARG A 107 18.51 -2.58 -10.90
C ARG A 107 19.94 -3.12 -11.02
N ALA A 108 20.23 -4.25 -10.37
CA ALA A 108 21.51 -4.94 -10.49
C ALA A 108 21.59 -5.86 -11.72
N GLY A 109 20.58 -5.86 -12.60
CA GLY A 109 20.56 -6.62 -13.86
C GLY A 109 19.71 -7.90 -13.82
N ASP A 110 19.07 -8.24 -12.70
CA ASP A 110 18.20 -9.41 -12.62
C ASP A 110 16.83 -9.14 -13.30
N VAL A 111 16.71 -9.59 -14.55
CA VAL A 111 15.49 -9.46 -15.36
C VAL A 111 14.27 -10.11 -14.69
N ARG A 112 14.46 -11.25 -14.00
CA ARG A 112 13.35 -11.95 -13.32
C ARG A 112 12.88 -11.14 -12.12
N ALA A 113 13.80 -10.58 -11.35
CA ALA A 113 13.47 -9.72 -10.23
C ALA A 113 12.76 -8.43 -10.70
N ALA A 114 13.17 -7.83 -11.82
CA ALA A 114 12.46 -6.68 -12.40
C ALA A 114 10.99 -7.02 -12.76
N ALA A 115 10.74 -8.19 -13.33
CA ALA A 115 9.39 -8.67 -13.62
C ALA A 115 8.55 -8.91 -12.35
N ILE A 116 9.14 -9.51 -11.33
CA ILE A 116 8.48 -9.71 -10.01
C ILE A 116 8.13 -8.35 -9.40
N ALA A 117 9.05 -7.40 -9.43
CA ALA A 117 8.82 -6.07 -8.88
C ALA A 117 7.65 -5.38 -9.59
N LYS A 118 7.54 -5.49 -10.92
CA LYS A 118 6.41 -4.95 -11.70
C LYS A 118 5.09 -5.57 -11.28
N ARG A 119 5.02 -6.91 -11.16
CA ARG A 119 3.82 -7.62 -10.72
C ARG A 119 3.43 -7.23 -9.30
N ALA A 120 4.40 -7.14 -8.40
CA ALA A 120 4.19 -6.73 -7.02
C ALA A 120 3.52 -5.34 -6.93
N SER A 121 3.99 -4.35 -7.70
CA SER A 121 3.35 -3.03 -7.77
C SER A 121 1.88 -3.09 -8.23
N ALA A 122 1.55 -3.94 -9.21
CA ALA A 122 0.18 -4.13 -9.66
C ALA A 122 -0.69 -4.79 -8.57
N VAL A 123 -0.16 -5.82 -7.89
CA VAL A 123 -0.85 -6.50 -6.78
C VAL A 123 -1.12 -5.53 -5.63
N THR A 124 -0.17 -4.65 -5.29
CA THR A 124 -0.38 -3.59 -4.28
C THR A 124 -1.56 -2.70 -4.65
N GLY A 125 -1.64 -2.24 -5.91
CA GLY A 125 -2.74 -1.41 -6.39
C GLY A 125 -4.10 -2.10 -6.34
N ILE A 126 -4.19 -3.31 -6.91
CA ILE A 126 -5.43 -4.11 -6.94
C ILE A 126 -5.89 -4.45 -5.52
N SER A 127 -4.96 -4.85 -4.65
CA SER A 127 -5.29 -5.14 -3.25
C SER A 127 -5.83 -3.90 -2.55
N GLY A 128 -5.25 -2.72 -2.80
CA GLY A 128 -5.74 -1.46 -2.23
C GLY A 128 -7.18 -1.13 -2.66
N LEU A 129 -7.52 -1.36 -3.93
CA LEU A 129 -8.90 -1.18 -4.41
C LEU A 129 -9.89 -2.13 -3.72
N ILE A 130 -9.49 -3.40 -3.54
CA ILE A 130 -10.32 -4.40 -2.84
C ILE A 130 -10.47 -4.03 -1.35
N VAL A 131 -9.40 -3.52 -0.72
CA VAL A 131 -9.46 -2.99 0.66
C VAL A 131 -10.48 -1.86 0.77
N ILE A 132 -10.50 -0.91 -0.17
CA ILE A 132 -11.48 0.19 -0.18
C ILE A 132 -12.90 -0.38 -0.34
N PHE A 133 -13.10 -1.26 -1.33
CA PHE A 133 -14.40 -1.89 -1.57
C PHE A 133 -14.92 -2.61 -0.33
N ALA A 134 -14.11 -3.50 0.27
CA ALA A 134 -14.47 -4.22 1.48
C ALA A 134 -14.71 -3.28 2.67
N ALA A 135 -13.96 -2.19 2.78
CA ALA A 135 -14.17 -1.20 3.84
C ALA A 135 -15.53 -0.49 3.72
N VAL A 136 -16.01 -0.21 2.51
CA VAL A 136 -17.34 0.39 2.30
C VAL A 136 -18.43 -0.55 2.83
N PHE A 137 -18.38 -1.85 2.49
CA PHE A 137 -19.39 -2.80 2.97
C PHE A 137 -19.27 -3.12 4.45
N ALA A 138 -18.06 -3.07 5.02
CA ALA A 138 -17.86 -3.35 6.44
C ALA A 138 -18.37 -2.24 7.38
N PHE A 139 -18.52 -1.00 6.88
CA PHE A 139 -18.73 0.19 7.72
C PHE A 139 -19.83 1.15 7.22
N ASN A 140 -20.62 0.76 6.23
CA ASN A 140 -21.84 1.46 5.81
C ASN A 140 -23.04 0.97 6.62
#